data_AF-A0AAD3HRT0-F1
#
_entry.id   AF-A0AAD3HRT0-F1
#
_cell.length_a   1.000
_cell.length_b   1.000
_cell.length_c   1.000
_cell.angle_alpha   90.00
_cell.angle_beta   90.00
_cell.angle_gamma   90.00
#
_symmetry.space_group_name_H-M   'P 1'
#
loop_
_entity.id
_entity.type
_entity.pdbx_description
1 polymer ?
#
loop_
_entity_poly.entity_id
_entity_poly.type
_entity_poly.pdbx_seq_one_letter_code
_entity_poly.pdbx_strand_id
1 'polypeptide(L)'
;MNSVALPGGGTSTSLNPFASILTAAQQAGVPLPKTATPLPSLVTASSSLVEAADAHHSVLCKVQSLRAQKDAPHAADASAQQALCKLLHVANTNNRTIVKGQQEIAARVRALKTKECIPIERQHQEEFVSLLRSIFQSGPLLQQLYEDIAWSLSTPEAGAAWENRLEPLLAVVASSQAYEAGLNQQDQLLSRLPAVGMAPGGAPL
;
A
#
# COMPACT_ATOMS: atom_id res chain seq x y z
N MET A 1 17.30 -52.03 -48.37
CA MET A 1 16.98 -51.66 -49.77
C MET A 1 15.77 -52.46 -50.22
N ASN A 2 14.69 -51.73 -50.48
CA ASN A 2 13.58 -51.95 -51.42
C ASN A 2 12.80 -53.27 -51.45
N SER A 3 11.52 -53.10 -51.08
CA SER A 3 10.32 -53.34 -51.89
C SER A 3 9.93 -54.77 -52.22
N VAL A 4 8.89 -55.23 -51.52
CA VAL A 4 7.97 -56.28 -51.98
C VAL A 4 6.57 -55.68 -51.99
N ALA A 5 5.89 -55.84 -53.13
CA ALA A 5 4.57 -55.31 -53.40
C ALA A 5 3.48 -56.39 -53.30
N LEU A 6 2.25 -55.89 -53.06
CA LEU A 6 0.90 -56.47 -53.30
C LEU A 6 0.36 -57.51 -52.31
N PRO A 7 -0.97 -57.72 -52.24
CA PRO A 7 -2.10 -56.78 -52.39
C PRO A 7 -3.14 -56.96 -51.25
N GLY A 8 -4.17 -56.10 -51.18
CA GLY A 8 -5.40 -56.46 -50.47
C GLY A 8 -6.07 -55.29 -49.76
N GLY A 9 -6.93 -54.58 -50.48
CA GLY A 9 -7.89 -53.67 -49.88
C GLY A 9 -8.83 -54.42 -48.95
N GLY A 10 -8.74 -54.13 -47.66
CA GLY A 10 -9.73 -54.50 -46.65
C GLY A 10 -10.45 -53.24 -46.20
N THR A 11 -11.43 -52.79 -46.97
CA THR A 11 -12.36 -51.75 -46.52
C THR A 11 -13.23 -52.35 -45.41
N SER A 12 -12.93 -51.90 -44.19
CA SER A 12 -13.71 -52.11 -42.98
C SER A 12 -15.17 -51.71 -43.21
N THR A 13 -16.01 -52.72 -43.48
CA THR A 13 -17.48 -52.55 -43.56
C THR A 13 -18.04 -52.72 -42.15
N SER A 14 -17.73 -51.78 -41.25
CA SER A 14 -18.22 -51.76 -39.86
C SER A 14 -19.55 -51.01 -39.70
N LEU A 15 -20.41 -51.00 -40.72
CA LEU A 15 -21.49 -50.00 -40.81
C LEU A 15 -22.91 -50.54 -40.97
N ASN A 16 -23.17 -51.83 -40.73
CA ASN A 16 -24.57 -52.26 -40.57
C ASN A 16 -24.73 -53.41 -39.57
N PRO A 17 -25.18 -53.15 -38.33
CA PRO A 17 -25.42 -54.19 -37.33
C PRO A 17 -26.58 -55.13 -37.69
N PHE A 18 -27.33 -54.82 -38.75
CA PHE A 18 -28.45 -55.62 -39.26
C PHE A 18 -28.09 -56.55 -40.43
N ALA A 19 -26.82 -56.56 -40.89
CA ALA A 19 -26.40 -57.36 -42.04
C ALA A 19 -26.64 -58.87 -41.84
N SER A 20 -26.38 -59.37 -40.62
CA SER A 20 -26.63 -60.78 -40.26
C SER A 20 -28.13 -61.14 -40.30
N ILE A 21 -28.99 -60.24 -39.84
CA ILE A 21 -30.45 -60.41 -39.81
C ILE A 21 -31.03 -60.40 -41.23
N LEU A 22 -30.52 -59.54 -42.11
CA LEU A 22 -30.92 -59.49 -43.51
C LEU A 22 -30.55 -60.77 -44.26
N THR A 23 -29.37 -61.32 -43.97
CA THR A 23 -28.90 -62.57 -44.59
C THR A 23 -29.76 -63.77 -44.14
N ALA A 24 -30.15 -63.80 -42.87
CA ALA A 24 -31.04 -64.84 -42.32
C ALA A 24 -32.48 -64.73 -42.86
N ALA A 25 -33.02 -63.52 -43.01
CA ALA A 25 -34.36 -63.30 -43.58
C ALA A 25 -34.44 -63.71 -45.07
N GLN A 26 -33.34 -63.52 -45.81
CA GLN A 26 -33.23 -63.87 -47.22
C GLN A 26 -33.15 -65.39 -47.45
N GLN A 27 -32.51 -66.12 -46.52
CA GLN A 27 -32.50 -67.60 -46.52
C GLN A 27 -33.85 -68.20 -46.12
N ALA A 28 -34.64 -67.49 -45.32
CA ALA A 28 -35.99 -67.91 -44.90
C ALA A 28 -37.10 -67.62 -45.93
N GLY A 29 -36.76 -67.14 -47.13
CA GLY A 29 -37.71 -66.88 -48.21
C GLY A 29 -38.65 -65.69 -47.96
N VAL A 30 -38.33 -64.82 -47.00
CA VAL A 30 -39.09 -63.59 -46.75
C VAL A 30 -38.75 -62.60 -47.86
N PRO A 31 -39.72 -62.14 -48.69
CA PRO A 31 -39.44 -61.16 -49.72
C PRO A 31 -38.93 -59.89 -49.04
N LEU A 32 -37.71 -59.45 -49.39
CA LEU A 32 -37.19 -58.15 -48.94
C LEU A 32 -38.22 -57.08 -49.33
N PRO A 33 -38.54 -56.13 -48.44
CA PRO A 33 -39.36 -55.00 -48.82
C PRO A 33 -38.70 -54.34 -50.03
N LYS A 34 -39.41 -54.30 -51.17
CA LYS A 34 -38.99 -53.51 -52.33
C LYS A 34 -38.68 -52.13 -51.77
N THR A 35 -37.44 -51.67 -51.91
CA THR A 35 -37.07 -50.32 -51.52
C THR A 35 -38.00 -49.39 -52.29
N ALA A 36 -38.99 -48.83 -51.59
CA ALA A 36 -39.84 -47.80 -52.16
C ALA A 36 -38.89 -46.73 -52.67
N THR A 37 -39.05 -46.33 -53.93
CA THR A 37 -38.34 -45.17 -54.50
C THR A 37 -38.43 -44.05 -53.47
N PRO A 38 -37.31 -43.59 -52.90
CA PRO A 38 -37.36 -42.57 -51.88
C PRO A 38 -38.00 -41.35 -52.53
N LEU A 39 -39.17 -40.96 -52.03
CA LEU A 39 -39.86 -39.78 -52.53
C LEU A 39 -38.85 -38.62 -52.44
N PRO A 40 -38.52 -37.94 -53.56
CA PRO A 40 -37.48 -36.93 -53.57
C PRO A 40 -37.75 -35.79 -52.57
N SER A 41 -39.02 -35.57 -52.21
CA SER A 41 -39.47 -34.66 -51.16
C SER A 41 -39.05 -35.07 -49.74
N LEU A 42 -39.02 -36.37 -49.44
CA LEU A 42 -38.59 -36.86 -48.13
C LEU A 42 -37.07 -36.78 -47.98
N VAL A 43 -36.32 -37.09 -49.06
CA VAL A 43 -34.86 -36.98 -49.07
C VAL A 43 -34.43 -35.52 -48.91
N THR A 44 -35.06 -34.60 -49.66
CA THR A 44 -34.80 -33.16 -49.51
C THR A 44 -35.19 -32.63 -48.13
N ALA A 45 -36.32 -33.07 -47.56
CA ALA A 45 -36.69 -32.72 -46.19
C ALA A 45 -35.71 -33.27 -45.14
N SER A 46 -35.19 -34.48 -45.34
CA SER A 46 -34.17 -35.05 -44.43
C SER A 46 -32.83 -34.33 -44.56
N SER A 47 -32.44 -33.92 -45.77
CA SER A 47 -31.21 -33.15 -46.01
C SER A 47 -31.29 -31.76 -45.39
N SER A 48 -32.43 -31.07 -45.55
CA SER A 48 -32.61 -29.74 -44.97
C SER A 48 -32.68 -29.78 -43.44
N LEU A 49 -33.22 -30.85 -42.85
CA LEU A 49 -33.19 -31.07 -41.41
C LEU A 49 -31.75 -31.27 -40.90
N VAL A 50 -30.93 -32.02 -41.62
CA VAL A 50 -29.52 -32.23 -41.28
C VAL A 50 -28.74 -30.90 -41.39
N GLU A 51 -28.94 -30.14 -42.47
CA GLU A 51 -28.32 -28.81 -42.61
C GLU A 51 -28.73 -27.85 -41.49
N ALA A 52 -30.01 -27.88 -41.07
CA ALA A 52 -30.49 -27.09 -39.95
C ALA A 52 -29.90 -27.56 -38.61
N ALA A 53 -29.72 -28.87 -38.42
CA ALA A 53 -29.08 -29.44 -37.23
C ALA A 53 -27.60 -29.06 -37.16
N ASP A 54 -26.88 -29.08 -38.28
CA ASP A 54 -25.49 -28.67 -38.37
C ASP A 54 -25.32 -27.15 -38.14
N ALA A 55 -26.21 -26.34 -38.69
CA ALA A 55 -26.25 -24.90 -38.43
C ALA A 55 -26.51 -24.61 -36.94
N HIS A 56 -27.47 -25.32 -36.33
CA HIS A 56 -27.76 -25.19 -34.91
C HIS A 56 -26.57 -25.61 -34.04
N HIS A 57 -25.90 -26.72 -34.40
CA HIS A 57 -24.70 -27.17 -33.71
C HIS A 57 -23.55 -26.15 -33.81
N SER A 58 -23.33 -25.58 -34.99
CA SER A 58 -22.34 -24.52 -35.23
C SER A 58 -22.61 -23.29 -34.37
N VAL A 59 -23.88 -22.87 -34.26
CA VAL A 59 -24.28 -21.75 -33.40
C VAL A 59 -24.08 -22.08 -31.93
N LEU A 60 -24.43 -23.29 -31.48
CA LEU A 60 -24.19 -23.71 -30.09
C LEU A 60 -22.70 -23.68 -29.73
N CYS A 61 -21.83 -24.18 -30.61
CA CYS A 61 -20.38 -24.11 -30.41
C CYS A 61 -19.88 -22.67 -30.30
N LYS A 62 -20.39 -21.75 -31.12
CA LYS A 62 -20.07 -20.31 -31.04
C LYS A 62 -20.58 -19.67 -29.75
N VAL A 63 -21.79 -20.01 -29.30
CA VAL A 63 -22.34 -19.48 -28.04
C VAL A 63 -21.55 -20.02 -26.84
N GLN A 64 -21.17 -21.30 -26.88
CA GLN A 64 -20.35 -21.91 -25.83
C GLN A 64 -18.94 -21.31 -25.80
N SER A 65 -18.32 -21.04 -26.95
CA SER A 65 -17.00 -20.40 -26.98
C SER A 65 -17.06 -18.95 -26.50
N LEU A 66 -18.10 -18.19 -26.85
CA LEU A 66 -18.31 -16.84 -26.34
C LEU A 66 -18.63 -16.81 -24.85
N ARG A 67 -19.40 -17.79 -24.34
CA ARG A 67 -19.60 -17.96 -22.89
C ARG A 67 -18.29 -18.31 -22.19
N ALA A 68 -17.50 -19.24 -22.72
CA ALA A 68 -16.20 -19.58 -22.18
C ALA A 68 -15.21 -18.39 -22.20
N GLN A 69 -15.30 -17.49 -23.19
CA GLN A 69 -14.53 -16.25 -23.23
C GLN A 69 -15.04 -15.21 -22.22
N LYS A 70 -16.35 -15.12 -21.99
CA LYS A 70 -16.95 -14.27 -20.95
C LYS A 70 -16.61 -14.76 -19.55
N ASP A 71 -16.59 -16.08 -19.36
CA ASP A 71 -16.29 -16.75 -18.09
C ASP A 71 -14.77 -16.94 -17.90
N ALA A 72 -13.94 -16.57 -18.88
CA ALA A 72 -12.50 -16.53 -18.72
C ALA A 72 -12.15 -15.57 -17.56
N PRO A 73 -11.34 -16.02 -16.60
CA PRO A 73 -11.26 -15.40 -15.29
C PRO A 73 -10.76 -13.95 -15.38
N HIS A 74 -11.19 -13.12 -14.42
CA HIS A 74 -10.69 -11.77 -14.12
C HIS A 74 -9.14 -11.66 -14.00
N ALA A 75 -8.41 -12.77 -14.10
CA ALA A 75 -6.98 -12.80 -14.36
C ALA A 75 -6.58 -12.26 -15.75
N ALA A 76 -7.50 -12.08 -16.71
CA ALA A 76 -7.23 -11.41 -17.99
C ALA A 76 -7.62 -9.92 -17.99
N ASP A 77 -8.31 -9.44 -16.95
CA ASP A 77 -8.63 -8.03 -16.82
C ASP A 77 -7.39 -7.28 -16.29
N ALA A 78 -6.73 -6.57 -17.20
CA ALA A 78 -5.53 -5.79 -16.91
C ALA A 78 -5.76 -4.79 -15.76
N SER A 79 -6.99 -4.31 -15.57
CA SER A 79 -7.34 -3.37 -14.50
C SER A 79 -7.32 -4.03 -13.11
N ALA A 80 -7.84 -5.25 -13.00
CA ALA A 80 -7.85 -6.04 -11.77
C ALA A 80 -6.42 -6.47 -11.39
N GLN A 81 -5.62 -6.90 -12.38
CA GLN A 81 -4.20 -7.20 -12.17
C GLN A 81 -3.41 -5.96 -11.71
N GLN A 82 -3.67 -4.80 -12.31
CA GLN A 82 -3.02 -3.56 -11.91
C GLN A 82 -3.38 -3.14 -10.48
N ALA A 83 -4.63 -3.34 -10.05
CA ALA A 83 -5.05 -3.08 -8.69
C ALA A 83 -4.33 -3.98 -7.67
N LEU A 84 -4.21 -5.29 -7.97
CA LEU A 84 -3.45 -6.24 -7.15
C LEU A 84 -1.96 -5.90 -7.08
N CYS A 85 -1.35 -5.51 -8.21
CA CYS A 85 0.04 -5.06 -8.24
C CYS A 85 0.26 -3.81 -7.37
N LYS A 86 -0.66 -2.84 -7.41
CA LYS A 86 -0.61 -1.65 -6.53
C LYS A 86 -0.71 -2.05 -5.06
N LEU A 87 -1.64 -2.94 -4.72
CA LEU A 87 -1.81 -3.43 -3.34
C LEU A 87 -0.57 -4.16 -2.84
N LEU A 88 0.01 -5.04 -3.66
CA LEU A 88 1.26 -5.74 -3.35
C LEU A 88 2.43 -4.78 -3.20
N HIS A 89 2.50 -3.73 -4.04
CA HIS A 89 3.52 -2.70 -3.92
C HIS A 89 3.43 -1.99 -2.57
N VAL A 90 2.23 -1.56 -2.16
CA VAL A 90 1.99 -0.92 -0.85
C VAL A 90 2.32 -1.87 0.30
N ALA A 91 1.91 -3.13 0.22
CA ALA A 91 2.25 -4.12 1.23
C ALA A 91 3.76 -4.34 1.32
N ASN A 92 4.46 -4.38 0.19
CA ASN A 92 5.92 -4.54 0.14
C ASN A 92 6.65 -3.34 0.73
N THR A 93 6.21 -2.12 0.42
CA THR A 93 6.79 -0.89 1.00
C THR A 93 6.60 -0.87 2.51
N ASN A 94 5.42 -1.22 3.00
CA ASN A 94 5.13 -1.28 4.43
C ASN A 94 6.02 -2.32 5.14
N ASN A 95 6.12 -3.52 4.58
CA ASN A 95 6.97 -4.57 5.13
C ASN A 95 8.45 -4.16 5.16
N ARG A 96 8.95 -3.49 4.12
CA ARG A 96 10.33 -2.95 4.13
C ARG A 96 10.54 -1.93 5.24
N THR A 97 9.59 -1.04 5.47
CA THR A 97 9.65 -0.06 6.56
C THR A 97 9.67 -0.75 7.92
N ILE A 98 8.83 -1.76 8.13
CA ILE A 98 8.79 -2.54 9.38
C ILE A 98 10.13 -3.24 9.61
N VAL A 99 10.70 -3.91 8.59
CA VAL A 99 11.99 -4.60 8.70
C VAL A 99 13.12 -3.63 9.04
N LYS A 100 13.16 -2.45 8.39
CA LYS A 100 14.14 -1.41 8.73
C LYS A 100 13.99 -0.94 10.19
N GLY A 101 12.76 -0.71 10.65
CA GLY A 101 12.50 -0.32 12.04
C GLY A 101 12.96 -1.40 13.04
N GLN A 102 12.70 -2.67 12.74
CA GLN A 102 13.17 -3.78 13.57
C GLN A 102 14.70 -3.90 13.60
N GLN A 103 15.38 -3.67 12.47
CA GLN A 103 16.84 -3.64 12.40
C GLN A 103 17.42 -2.52 13.26
N GLU A 104 16.82 -1.33 13.23
CA GLU A 104 17.24 -0.20 14.05
C GLU A 104 17.07 -0.49 15.55
N ILE A 105 15.92 -1.05 15.95
CA ILE A 105 15.68 -1.46 17.34
C ILE A 105 16.70 -2.51 17.76
N ALA A 106 16.97 -3.52 16.93
CA ALA A 106 17.96 -4.55 17.21
C ALA A 106 19.38 -3.97 17.34
N ALA A 107 19.74 -2.98 16.52
CA ALA A 107 21.01 -2.27 16.63
C ALA A 107 21.10 -1.48 17.96
N ARG A 108 20.04 -0.76 18.35
CA ARG A 108 19.96 -0.05 19.64
C ARG A 108 20.07 -1.01 20.82
N VAL A 109 19.37 -2.14 20.80
CA VAL A 109 19.45 -3.17 21.84
C VAL A 109 20.85 -3.78 21.92
N ARG A 110 21.48 -4.06 20.77
CA ARG A 110 22.87 -4.56 20.75
C ARG A 110 23.83 -3.53 21.34
N ALA A 111 23.68 -2.24 20.98
CA ALA A 111 24.47 -1.15 21.54
C ALA A 111 24.27 -0.99 23.06
N LEU A 112 23.05 -1.18 23.56
CA LEU A 112 22.76 -1.16 25.01
C LEU A 112 23.38 -2.37 25.72
N LYS A 113 23.33 -3.56 25.13
CA LYS A 113 23.95 -4.76 25.70
C LYS A 113 25.48 -4.69 25.76
N THR A 114 26.11 -3.96 24.82
CA THR A 114 27.58 -3.76 24.80
C THR A 114 28.06 -2.71 25.80
N LYS A 115 27.18 -1.83 26.29
CA LYS A 115 27.55 -0.86 27.33
C LYS A 115 27.42 -1.53 28.69
N GLU A 116 28.40 -1.32 29.57
CA GLU A 116 28.29 -1.69 30.98
C GLU A 116 27.22 -0.81 31.62
N CYS A 117 26.00 -1.35 31.71
CA CYS A 117 24.89 -0.70 32.38
C CYS A 117 24.90 -1.12 33.85
N ILE A 118 24.77 -0.16 34.76
CA ILE A 118 24.54 -0.44 36.17
C ILE A 118 23.18 -1.16 36.26
N PRO A 119 23.11 -2.41 36.75
CA PRO A 119 21.84 -3.11 36.87
C PRO A 119 21.02 -2.42 37.96
N ILE A 120 19.91 -1.80 37.55
CA ILE A 120 18.97 -1.14 38.45
C ILE A 120 17.66 -1.91 38.38
N GLU A 121 17.16 -2.33 39.54
CA GLU A 121 15.86 -2.97 39.65
C GLU A 121 14.76 -2.06 39.12
N ARG A 122 13.74 -2.63 38.47
CA ARG A 122 12.64 -1.85 37.85
C ARG A 122 12.02 -0.83 38.80
N GLN A 123 11.90 -1.16 40.08
CA GLN A 123 11.30 -0.31 41.09
C GLN A 123 12.09 0.98 41.37
N HIS A 124 13.41 0.97 41.14
CA HIS A 124 14.30 2.12 41.39
C HIS A 124 14.71 2.87 40.11
N GLN A 125 14.23 2.44 38.93
CA GLN A 125 14.61 3.08 37.66
C GLN A 125 14.13 4.53 37.56
N GLU A 126 12.93 4.84 38.04
CA GLU A 126 12.41 6.21 38.00
C GLU A 126 13.18 7.14 38.94
N GLU A 127 13.47 6.68 40.15
CA GLU A 127 14.26 7.41 41.14
C GLU A 127 15.71 7.62 40.67
N PHE A 128 16.30 6.64 40.00
CA PHE A 128 17.64 6.77 39.46
C PHE A 128 17.69 7.75 38.28
N VAL A 129 16.68 7.73 37.40
CA VAL A 129 16.58 8.68 36.28
C VAL A 129 16.34 10.09 36.78
N SER A 130 15.53 10.28 37.83
CA SER A 130 15.29 11.57 38.44
C SER A 130 16.55 12.10 39.13
N LEU A 131 17.29 11.24 39.83
CA LEU A 131 18.60 11.56 40.41
C LEU A 131 19.61 11.97 39.33
N LEU A 132 19.75 11.19 38.25
CA LEU A 132 20.62 11.55 37.13
C LEU A 132 20.25 12.90 36.54
N ARG A 133 18.96 13.16 36.32
CA ARG A 133 18.48 14.44 35.80
C ARG A 133 18.82 15.58 36.74
N SER A 134 18.62 15.41 38.04
CA SER A 134 18.97 16.41 39.06
C SER A 134 20.49 16.70 39.06
N ILE A 135 21.32 15.65 38.99
CA ILE A 135 22.78 15.78 38.93
C ILE A 135 23.19 16.53 37.65
N PHE A 136 22.67 16.16 36.49
CA PHE A 136 22.98 16.84 35.23
C PHE A 136 22.46 18.28 35.18
N GLN A 137 21.32 18.57 35.81
CA GLN A 137 20.82 19.94 35.96
C GLN A 137 21.69 20.78 36.90
N SER A 138 22.25 20.16 37.94
CA SER A 138 23.17 20.84 38.86
C SER A 138 24.59 21.01 38.32
N GLY A 139 24.99 20.25 37.28
CA GLY A 139 26.32 20.30 36.68
C GLY A 139 26.70 21.70 36.16
N PRO A 140 25.86 22.36 35.33
CA PRO A 140 26.10 23.73 34.87
C PRO A 140 26.20 24.74 36.02
N LEU A 141 25.36 24.60 37.05
CA LEU A 141 25.41 25.46 38.25
C LEU A 141 26.74 25.28 38.99
N LEU A 142 27.22 24.05 39.12
CA LEU A 142 28.47 23.75 39.81
C LEU A 142 29.69 24.23 39.02
N GLN A 143 29.62 24.17 37.68
CA GLN A 143 30.62 24.78 36.80
C GLN A 143 30.63 26.31 36.94
N GLN A 144 29.46 26.94 36.93
CA GLN A 144 29.34 28.39 37.09
C GLN A 144 29.86 28.84 38.46
N LEU A 145 29.51 28.14 39.55
CA LEU A 145 30.05 28.43 40.87
C LEU A 145 31.57 28.25 40.93
N TYR A 146 32.12 27.26 40.24
CA TYR A 146 33.56 27.08 40.14
C TYR A 146 34.23 28.25 39.39
N GLU A 147 33.64 28.70 38.28
CA GLU A 147 34.10 29.86 37.52
C GLU A 147 33.98 31.16 38.34
N ASP A 148 32.89 31.35 39.08
CA ASP A 148 32.66 32.49 39.96
C ASP A 148 33.68 32.52 41.12
N ILE A 149 33.97 31.36 41.72
CA ILE A 149 34.99 31.23 42.76
C ILE A 149 36.39 31.48 42.16
N ALA A 150 36.70 30.90 41.00
CA ALA A 150 37.97 31.13 40.32
C ALA A 150 38.16 32.61 39.96
N TRP A 151 37.10 33.28 39.48
CA TRP A 151 37.10 34.71 39.23
C TRP A 151 37.34 35.51 40.52
N SER A 152 36.63 35.18 41.61
CA SER A 152 36.80 35.84 42.91
C SER A 152 38.22 35.69 43.48
N LEU A 153 38.87 34.55 43.25
CA LEU A 153 40.25 34.29 43.69
C LEU A 153 41.29 35.00 42.81
N SER A 154 40.98 35.22 41.53
CA SER A 154 41.86 35.92 40.59
C SER A 154 41.80 37.44 40.70
N THR A 155 40.75 37.98 41.33
CA THR A 155 40.50 39.42 41.40
C THR A 155 40.97 39.97 42.76
N PRO A 156 41.92 40.93 42.79
CA PRO A 156 42.48 41.44 44.04
C PRO A 156 41.57 42.44 44.79
N GLU A 157 40.45 42.87 44.20
CA GLU A 157 39.51 43.82 44.78
C GLU A 157 38.34 43.09 45.47
N ALA A 158 37.94 43.56 46.67
CA ALA A 158 36.80 43.00 47.39
C ALA A 158 35.49 43.21 46.60
N GLY A 159 34.61 42.20 46.57
CA GLY A 159 33.36 42.23 45.79
C GLY A 159 32.47 43.46 46.03
N ALA A 160 32.50 44.03 47.23
CA ALA A 160 31.80 45.27 47.58
C ALA A 160 32.24 46.50 46.75
N ALA A 161 33.47 46.52 46.25
CA ALA A 161 33.95 47.59 45.36
C ALA A 161 33.30 47.51 43.97
N TRP A 162 32.98 46.30 43.51
CA TRP A 162 32.28 46.07 42.24
C TRP A 162 30.80 46.44 42.33
N GLU A 163 30.13 46.14 43.44
CA GLU A 163 28.73 46.51 43.66
C GLU A 163 28.52 48.03 43.53
N ASN A 164 29.36 48.82 44.19
CA ASN A 164 29.31 50.29 44.11
C ASN A 164 29.60 50.82 42.69
N ARG A 165 30.40 50.11 41.88
CA ARG A 165 30.70 50.50 40.50
C ARG A 165 29.61 50.07 39.52
N LEU A 166 28.93 48.97 39.79
CA LEU A 166 27.88 48.41 38.94
C LEU A 166 26.50 49.00 39.23
N GLU A 167 26.25 49.51 40.44
CA GLU A 167 25.01 50.18 40.83
C GLU A 167 24.51 51.23 39.81
N PRO A 168 25.32 52.21 39.34
CA PRO A 168 24.86 53.20 38.36
C PRO A 168 24.54 52.57 37.00
N LEU A 169 25.28 51.54 36.57
CA LEU A 169 25.01 50.82 35.33
C LEU A 169 23.71 50.02 35.43
N LEU A 170 23.46 49.36 36.56
CA LEU A 170 22.22 48.62 36.81
C LEU A 170 21.01 49.57 36.87
N ALA A 171 21.16 50.75 37.45
CA ALA A 171 20.12 51.79 37.43
C ALA A 171 19.78 52.24 36.01
N VAL A 172 20.79 52.44 35.15
CA VAL A 172 20.58 52.77 33.73
C VAL A 172 19.88 51.63 32.99
N VAL A 173 20.29 50.37 33.18
CA VAL A 173 19.64 49.20 32.57
C VAL A 173 18.18 49.06 33.02
N ALA A 174 17.90 49.27 34.31
CA ALA A 174 16.53 49.27 34.82
C ALA A 174 15.69 50.37 34.15
N SER A 175 16.27 51.56 33.96
CA SER A 175 15.59 52.65 33.27
C SER A 175 15.35 52.37 31.77
N SER A 176 16.28 51.70 31.09
CA SER A 176 16.12 51.35 29.67
C SER A 176 15.07 50.27 29.51
N GLN A 177 15.03 49.27 30.40
CA GLN A 177 13.96 48.27 30.43
C GLN A 177 12.59 48.89 30.72
N ALA A 178 12.51 49.86 31.64
CA ALA A 178 11.27 50.58 31.91
C ALA A 178 10.82 51.41 30.70
N TYR A 179 11.75 52.03 29.97
CA TYR A 179 11.48 52.75 28.74
C TYR A 179 10.97 51.82 27.63
N GLU A 180 11.64 50.68 27.41
CA GLU A 180 11.21 49.66 26.44
C GLU A 180 9.82 49.08 26.78
N ALA A 181 9.55 48.82 28.05
CA ALA A 181 8.23 48.38 28.51
C ALA A 181 7.15 49.44 28.22
N GLY A 182 7.45 50.72 28.45
CA GLY A 182 6.57 51.84 28.10
C GLY A 182 6.33 51.96 26.59
N LEU A 183 7.36 51.75 25.78
CA LEU A 183 7.26 51.76 24.32
C LEU A 183 6.36 50.62 23.82
N ASN A 184 6.56 49.41 24.35
CA ASN A 184 5.73 48.25 24.04
C ASN A 184 4.27 48.44 24.45
N GLN A 185 4.02 49.10 25.58
CA GLN A 185 2.67 49.43 26.03
C GLN A 185 2.00 50.45 25.09
N GLN A 186 2.73 51.45 24.61
CA GLN A 186 2.21 52.42 23.64
C GLN A 186 1.87 51.76 22.30
N ASP A 187 2.74 50.88 21.80
CA ASP A 187 2.49 50.13 20.56
C ASP A 187 1.23 49.24 20.68
N GLN A 188 1.03 48.59 21.84
CA GLN A 188 -0.18 47.84 22.14
C GLN A 188 -1.45 48.70 22.23
N LEU A 189 -1.33 49.98 22.62
CA LEU A 189 -2.47 50.91 22.64
C LEU A 189 -2.77 51.46 21.25
N LEU A 190 -1.74 51.77 20.45
CA LEU A 190 -1.88 52.24 19.07
C LEU A 190 -2.48 51.15 18.16
N SER A 191 -2.07 49.90 18.32
CA SER A 191 -2.67 48.75 17.61
C SER A 191 -4.11 48.43 18.01
N ARG A 192 -4.61 48.98 19.12
CA ARG A 192 -6.00 48.84 19.57
C ARG A 192 -6.92 49.98 19.12
N LEU A 193 -6.38 51.04 18.53
CA LEU A 193 -7.21 52.09 17.94
C LEU A 193 -7.85 51.56 16.64
N PRO A 194 -9.17 51.73 16.43
CA PRO A 194 -9.78 51.41 15.16
C PRO A 194 -9.19 52.32 14.09
N ALA A 195 -8.88 51.77 12.91
CA ALA A 195 -8.42 52.53 11.76
C ALA A 195 -9.44 53.62 11.42
N VAL A 196 -9.19 54.86 11.88
CA VAL A 196 -9.97 56.03 11.47
C VAL A 196 -9.50 56.39 10.07
N GLY A 197 -10.17 55.84 9.05
CA GLY A 197 -9.97 56.27 7.68
C GLY A 197 -10.58 55.34 6.62
N MET A 198 -11.61 55.86 5.95
CA MET A 198 -12.10 55.50 4.60
C MET A 198 -13.15 54.37 4.50
N ALA A 199 -14.42 54.76 4.65
CA ALA A 199 -15.51 54.19 3.87
C ALA A 199 -15.99 55.25 2.83
N PRO A 200 -16.01 54.95 1.52
CA PRO A 200 -16.53 55.85 0.50
C PRO A 200 -18.04 55.64 0.30
N GLY A 201 -18.80 56.72 0.43
CA GLY A 201 -20.11 56.89 -0.23
C GLY A 201 -21.35 56.38 0.51
N GLY A 202 -22.36 57.26 0.62
CA GLY A 202 -23.76 56.85 0.78
C GLY A 202 -24.62 57.66 1.76
N ALA A 203 -24.99 58.87 1.34
CA ALA A 203 -26.17 59.71 1.61
C ALA A 203 -26.95 59.68 2.96
N PRO A 204 -27.49 60.85 3.39
CA PRO A 204 -28.16 61.03 4.68
C PRO A 204 -29.67 60.82 4.61
N LEU A 205 -30.25 60.24 5.67
CA LEU A 205 -31.56 60.59 6.24
C LEU A 205 -31.55 60.23 7.74
#